data_AF-A0ABD3NKX1-F1
#
_entry.id   AF-A0ABD3NKX1-F1
#
_cell.length_a   1.000
_cell.length_b   1.000
_cell.length_c   1.000
_cell.angle_alpha   90.00
_cell.angle_beta   90.00
_cell.angle_gamma   90.00
#
_symmetry.space_group_name_H-M   'P 1'
#
loop_
_entity.id
_entity.type
_entity.pdbx_description
1 polymer ?
#
loop_
_entity_poly.entity_id
_entity_poly.type
_entity_poly.pdbx_seq_one_letter_code
_entity_poly.pdbx_strand_id
1 'polypeptide(L)'
;MALYLHDKLLQLEEATATAHADLLVKESQLKSAMEALGAAEARLKALSPEAQAALQVNDTELPELLEAKAIAQIEYDDAKKRYETNQRYIELLKEKVAKS
;
A
#
# COMPACT_ATOMS: atom_id res chain seq x y z
N MET A 1 -2.05 37.68 4.86
CA MET A 1 -2.65 36.61 4.05
C MET A 1 -1.59 35.67 3.46
N ALA A 2 -0.50 36.21 2.87
CA ALA A 2 0.61 35.40 2.36
C ALA A 2 1.31 34.51 3.41
N LEU A 3 1.58 35.04 4.62
CA LEU A 3 2.20 34.27 5.72
C LEU A 3 1.38 33.02 6.10
N TYR A 4 0.06 33.16 6.20
CA TYR A 4 -0.86 32.06 6.51
C TYR A 4 -0.88 30.98 5.43
N LEU A 5 -0.81 31.35 4.15
CA LEU A 5 -0.76 30.38 3.05
C LEU A 5 0.59 29.63 3.01
N HIS A 6 1.68 30.30 3.37
CA HIS A 6 2.99 29.68 3.52
C HIS A 6 3.01 28.65 4.66
N ASP A 7 2.49 29.01 5.84
CA ASP A 7 2.39 28.08 6.97
C ASP A 7 1.53 26.85 6.64
N LYS A 8 0.43 27.06 5.90
CA LYS A 8 -0.41 25.96 5.42
C LYS A 8 0.30 25.05 4.40
N LEU A 9 1.17 25.62 3.58
CA LEU A 9 1.96 24.85 2.63
C LEU A 9 2.97 23.97 3.36
N LEU A 10 3.68 24.52 4.34
CA LEU A 10 4.62 23.76 5.17
C LEU A 10 3.93 22.61 5.91
N GLN A 11 2.79 22.88 6.57
CA GLN A 11 2.01 21.83 7.25
C GLN A 11 1.58 20.71 6.31
N LEU A 12 1.20 21.06 5.08
CA LEU A 12 0.78 20.07 4.08
C LEU A 12 1.97 19.28 3.54
N GLU A 13 3.13 19.91 3.36
CA GLU A 13 4.37 19.24 2.96
C GLU A 13 4.83 18.22 4.01
N GLU A 14 4.77 18.57 5.30
CA GLU A 14 5.06 17.64 6.42
C GLU A 14 4.08 16.46 6.46
N ALA A 15 2.77 16.74 6.33
CA ALA A 15 1.75 15.68 6.26
C ALA A 15 1.96 14.77 5.04
N THR A 16 2.44 15.32 3.92
CA THR A 16 2.74 14.56 2.70
C THR A 16 3.98 13.69 2.85
N ALA A 17 5.01 14.17 3.53
CA ALA A 17 6.19 13.37 3.87
C ALA A 17 5.80 12.17 4.74
N THR A 18 4.90 12.39 5.70
CA THR A 18 4.37 11.31 6.56
C THR A 18 3.54 10.31 5.76
N ALA A 19 2.65 10.78 4.88
CA ALA A 19 1.87 9.92 3.99
C ALA A 19 2.75 9.12 3.01
N HIS A 20 3.87 9.70 2.56
CA HIS A 20 4.84 9.00 1.70
C HIS A 20 5.56 7.88 2.46
N ALA A 21 6.01 8.15 3.70
CA ALA A 21 6.62 7.12 4.53
C ALA A 21 5.64 5.96 4.80
N ASP A 22 4.38 6.26 5.09
CA ASP A 22 3.33 5.26 5.26
C ASP A 22 3.10 4.44 3.98
N LEU A 23 3.02 5.11 2.82
CA LEU A 23 2.91 4.45 1.52
C LEU A 23 4.04 3.44 1.28
N LEU A 24 5.30 3.81 1.57
CA LEU A 24 6.44 2.90 1.42
C LEU A 24 6.35 1.68 2.35
N VAL A 25 5.86 1.88 3.58
CA VAL A 25 5.62 0.76 4.51
C VAL A 25 4.54 -0.17 3.96
N LYS A 26 3.42 0.37 3.46
CA LYS A 26 2.32 -0.42 2.88
C LYS A 26 2.72 -1.15 1.60
N GLU A 27 3.52 -0.50 0.75
CA GLU A 27 4.09 -1.12 -0.44
C GLU A 27 4.97 -2.33 -0.07
N SER A 28 5.84 -2.16 0.94
CA SER A 28 6.67 -3.27 1.43
C SER A 28 5.84 -4.41 2.01
N GLN A 29 4.75 -4.10 2.72
CA GLN A 29 3.84 -5.11 3.29
C GLN A 29 3.11 -5.90 2.20
N LEU A 30 2.58 -5.20 1.18
CA LEU A 30 1.96 -5.82 0.02
C LEU A 30 2.94 -6.73 -0.73
N LYS A 31 4.17 -6.27 -0.95
CA LYS A 31 5.21 -7.07 -1.58
C LYS A 31 5.49 -8.36 -0.81
N SER A 32 5.66 -8.28 0.52
CA SER A 32 5.88 -9.46 1.36
C SER A 32 4.69 -10.44 1.31
N ALA A 33 3.45 -9.94 1.31
CA ALA A 33 2.27 -10.79 1.20
C ALA A 33 2.18 -11.49 -0.17
N MET A 34 2.54 -10.80 -1.26
CA MET A 34 2.62 -11.40 -2.60
C MET A 34 3.70 -12.48 -2.69
N GLU A 35 4.87 -12.24 -2.10
CA GLU A 35 5.97 -13.21 -2.05
C GLU A 35 5.58 -14.46 -1.25
N ALA A 36 4.93 -14.29 -0.09
CA ALA A 36 4.46 -15.39 0.73
C ALA A 36 3.42 -16.25 0.00
N LEU A 37 2.43 -15.63 -0.65
CA LEU A 37 1.44 -16.32 -1.46
C LEU A 37 2.10 -17.08 -2.61
N GLY A 38 3.01 -16.43 -3.36
CA GLY A 38 3.73 -17.07 -4.45
C GLY A 38 4.58 -18.27 -3.99
N ALA A 39 5.22 -18.17 -2.83
CA ALA A 39 5.99 -19.27 -2.24
C ALA A 39 5.10 -20.43 -1.79
N ALA A 40 3.91 -20.16 -1.24
CA ALA A 40 2.93 -21.19 -0.90
C ALA A 40 2.38 -21.90 -2.15
N GLU A 41 1.98 -21.14 -3.17
CA GLU A 41 1.53 -21.70 -4.45
C GLU A 41 2.61 -22.56 -5.13
N ALA A 42 3.87 -22.11 -5.09
CA ALA A 42 4.99 -22.86 -5.65
C ALA A 42 5.22 -24.19 -4.91
N ARG A 43 5.15 -24.18 -3.57
CA ARG A 43 5.26 -25.40 -2.75
C ARG A 43 4.16 -26.40 -3.08
N LEU A 44 2.92 -25.94 -3.22
CA LEU A 44 1.79 -26.81 -3.56
C LEU A 44 1.92 -27.40 -4.97
N LYS A 45 2.38 -26.62 -5.94
CA LYS A 45 2.67 -27.09 -7.31
C LYS A 45 3.79 -28.12 -7.35
N ALA A 46 4.74 -28.08 -6.42
CA ALA A 46 5.86 -29.00 -6.33
C ALA A 46 5.53 -30.34 -5.65
N LEU A 47 4.33 -30.48 -5.07
CA LEU A 47 3.87 -31.75 -4.49
C LEU A 47 3.65 -32.82 -5.56
N SER A 48 3.76 -34.10 -5.16
CA SER A 48 3.43 -35.21 -6.05
C SER A 48 1.94 -35.22 -6.39
N PRO A 49 1.52 -35.81 -7.52
CA PRO A 49 0.11 -35.91 -7.90
C PRO A 49 -0.77 -36.56 -6.83
N GLU A 50 -0.23 -37.56 -6.11
CA GLU A 50 -0.92 -38.25 -5.02
C GLU A 50 -1.12 -37.33 -3.81
N ALA A 51 -0.09 -36.54 -3.46
CA ALA A 51 -0.17 -35.55 -2.39
C ALA A 51 -1.11 -34.39 -2.75
N GLN A 52 -1.14 -33.96 -4.02
CA GLN A 52 -2.10 -32.97 -4.51
C GLN A 52 -3.54 -33.48 -4.48
N ALA A 53 -3.77 -34.74 -4.85
CA ALA A 53 -5.11 -35.35 -4.81
C ALA A 53 -5.65 -35.55 -3.38
N ALA A 54 -4.77 -35.61 -2.39
CA ALA A 54 -5.13 -35.77 -0.98
C ALA A 54 -5.39 -34.44 -0.25
N LEU A 55 -5.02 -33.30 -0.83
CA LEU A 55 -5.16 -31.98 -0.21
C LEU A 55 -6.61 -31.50 -0.20
N GLN A 56 -7.11 -31.12 0.98
CA GLN A 56 -8.30 -30.28 1.09
C GLN A 56 -7.91 -28.81 1.15
N VAL A 57 -8.83 -27.92 0.77
CA VAL A 57 -8.58 -26.46 0.75
C VAL A 57 -8.12 -25.94 2.12
N ASN A 58 -8.68 -26.49 3.21
CA ASN A 58 -8.36 -26.11 4.58
C ASN A 58 -7.04 -26.71 5.10
N ASP A 59 -6.42 -27.62 4.36
CA ASP A 59 -5.09 -28.17 4.69
C ASP A 59 -3.96 -27.24 4.21
N THR A 60 -4.32 -26.11 3.61
CA THR A 60 -3.38 -25.13 3.05
C THR A 60 -3.54 -23.78 3.73
N GLU A 61 -2.45 -23.02 3.78
CA GLU A 61 -2.42 -21.61 4.21
C GLU A 61 -2.88 -20.64 3.09
N LEU A 62 -3.37 -21.14 1.94
CA LEU A 62 -3.75 -20.29 0.82
C LEU A 62 -4.90 -19.33 1.14
N PRO A 63 -5.98 -19.74 1.84
CA PRO A 63 -7.06 -18.82 2.18
C PRO A 63 -6.57 -17.62 3.00
N GLU A 64 -5.76 -17.88 4.01
CA GLU A 64 -5.20 -16.85 4.90
C GLU A 64 -4.23 -15.93 4.16
N LEU A 65 -3.39 -16.49 3.28
CA LEU A 65 -2.45 -15.70 2.47
C LEU A 65 -3.17 -14.84 1.42
N LEU A 66 -4.26 -15.33 0.84
CA LEU A 66 -5.11 -14.55 -0.07
C LEU A 66 -5.79 -13.39 0.67
N GLU A 67 -6.31 -13.64 1.86
CA GLU A 67 -6.89 -12.61 2.73
C GLU A 67 -5.82 -11.58 3.14
N ALA A 68 -4.65 -12.01 3.59
CA ALA A 68 -3.54 -11.13 3.96
C ALA A 68 -3.10 -10.24 2.80
N LYS A 69 -2.99 -10.79 1.58
CA LYS A 69 -2.70 -10.01 0.37
C LYS A 69 -3.82 -9.00 0.09
N ALA A 70 -5.08 -9.39 0.19
CA ALA A 70 -6.20 -8.50 -0.06
C ALA A 70 -6.22 -7.31 0.90
N ILE A 71 -5.99 -7.56 2.20
CA ILE A 71 -5.87 -6.51 3.21
C ILE A 71 -4.70 -5.58 2.89
N ALA A 72 -3.51 -6.14 2.62
CA ALA A 72 -2.32 -5.34 2.30
C ALA A 72 -2.52 -4.48 1.03
N GLN A 73 -3.25 -4.99 0.04
CA GLN A 73 -3.59 -4.25 -1.17
C GLN A 73 -4.50 -3.05 -0.86
N ILE A 74 -5.54 -3.26 -0.06
CA ILE A 74 -6.46 -2.18 0.36
C ILE A 74 -5.69 -1.08 1.10
N GLU A 75 -4.85 -1.47 2.06
CA GLU A 75 -4.05 -0.52 2.84
C GLU A 75 -3.06 0.28 1.97
N TYR A 76 -2.43 -0.39 0.99
CA TYR A 76 -1.56 0.27 0.02
C TYR A 76 -2.33 1.27 -0.84
N ASP A 77 -3.49 0.88 -1.38
CA ASP A 77 -4.29 1.75 -2.24
C ASP A 77 -4.80 2.98 -1.49
N ASP A 78 -5.19 2.82 -0.23
CA ASP A 78 -5.60 3.92 0.64
C ASP A 78 -4.43 4.87 0.97
N ALA A 79 -3.26 4.33 1.32
CA ALA A 79 -2.06 5.13 1.56
C ALA A 79 -1.63 5.90 0.31
N LYS A 80 -1.68 5.24 -0.86
CA LYS A 80 -1.36 5.83 -2.16
C LYS A 80 -2.30 6.99 -2.47
N LYS A 81 -3.61 6.77 -2.34
CA LYS A 81 -4.63 7.80 -2.55
C LYS A 81 -4.43 9.01 -1.65
N ARG A 82 -4.07 8.80 -0.38
CA ARG A 82 -3.76 9.87 0.56
C ARG A 82 -2.54 10.69 0.11
N TYR A 83 -1.45 10.02 -0.24
CA TYR A 83 -0.23 10.67 -0.74
C TYR A 83 -0.52 11.50 -2.00
N GLU A 84 -1.17 10.91 -3.01
CA GLU A 84 -1.52 11.58 -4.26
C GLU A 84 -2.45 12.78 -4.05
N THR A 85 -3.41 12.66 -3.13
CA THR A 85 -4.33 13.75 -2.79
C THR A 85 -3.55 14.93 -2.18
N ASN A 86 -2.62 14.66 -1.26
CA ASN A 86 -1.83 15.72 -0.66
C ASN A 86 -0.90 16.40 -1.67
N GLN A 87 -0.28 15.63 -2.59
CA GLN A 87 0.52 16.18 -3.70
C GLN A 87 -0.29 17.16 -4.55
N ARG A 88 -1.51 16.78 -4.94
CA ARG A 88 -2.41 17.68 -5.70
C ARG A 88 -2.74 18.96 -4.93
N TYR A 89 -2.97 18.87 -3.62
CA TYR A 89 -3.22 20.06 -2.81
C TYR A 89 -1.98 20.96 -2.66
N ILE A 90 -0.77 20.39 -2.60
CA ILE A 90 0.48 21.15 -2.59
C ILE A 90 0.60 21.97 -3.88
N GLU A 91 0.37 21.36 -5.04
CA GLU A 91 0.43 22.04 -6.34
C GLU A 91 -0.54 23.23 -6.39
N LEU A 92 -1.81 22.99 -6.03
CA LEU A 92 -2.84 24.04 -5.99
C LEU A 92 -2.48 25.18 -5.02
N LEU A 93 -1.90 24.86 -3.86
CA LEU A 93 -1.53 25.85 -2.87
C LEU A 93 -0.29 26.65 -3.29
N LYS A 94 0.69 26.00 -3.93
CA LYS A 94 1.87 26.66 -4.52
C LYS A 94 1.47 27.67 -5.58
N GLU A 95 0.55 27.31 -6.47
CA GLU A 95 -0.01 28.25 -7.45
C GLU A 95 -0.70 29.44 -6.79
N LYS A 96 -1.46 29.19 -5.72
CA LYS A 96 -2.18 30.24 -5.00
C LYS A 96 -1.23 31.20 -4.29
N VAL A 97 -0.15 30.70 -3.69
CA VAL A 97 0.91 31.51 -3.08
C VAL A 97 1.61 32.36 -4.13
N ALA A 98 1.94 31.80 -5.30
CA ALA A 98 2.62 32.54 -6.38
C ALA A 98 1.76 33.66 -7.01
N LYS A 99 0.43 33.56 -6.91
CA LYS A 99 -0.53 34.55 -7.41
C LYS A 99 -0.97 35.58 -6.36
N SER A 100 -0.55 35.43 -5.09
CA SER A 100 -0.91 36.29 -3.94
C SER A 100 0.19 37.29 -3.63
#